data_AF-A0A832H1Q8-F1
#
_entry.id   AF-A0A832H1Q8-F1
#
_cell.length_a   1.000
_cell.length_b   1.000
_cell.length_c   1.000
_cell.angle_alpha   90.00
_cell.angle_beta   90.00
_cell.angle_gamma   90.00
#
_symmetry.space_group_name_H-M   'P 1'
#
loop_
_entity.id
_entity.type
_entity.pdbx_description
1 polymer ?
#
loop_
_entity_poly.entity_id
_entity_poly.type
_entity_poly.pdbx_seq_one_letter_code
_entity_poly.pdbx_strand_id
1 'polypeptide(L)'
;FSAVPLHPSPLRCAFAVAAAVCEELFFRGALLPDLGLLPQAFAFALAHTRFTDPVSLVESALLLPHYLLLGVALGFVAEACGYPSSALAHAVYNLLASFYALPLDAGAVALLLLGDSASVAALALANKVKSRKRASSA
;
A
#
# COMPACT_ATOMS: atom_id res chain seq x y z
N PHE A 1 6.34 -19.80 -8.06
CA PHE A 1 6.00 -19.30 -6.71
C PHE A 1 4.50 -19.33 -6.57
N SER A 2 3.98 -20.05 -5.59
CA SER A 2 2.54 -20.17 -5.35
C SER A 2 2.22 -19.64 -3.97
N ALA A 3 1.27 -18.70 -3.87
CA ALA A 3 0.77 -18.24 -2.58
C ALA A 3 0.13 -19.40 -1.82
N VAL A 4 0.39 -19.50 -0.53
CA VAL A 4 -0.19 -20.55 0.33
C VAL A 4 -1.51 -20.02 0.91
N PRO A 5 -2.65 -20.70 0.66
CA PRO A 5 -3.93 -20.31 1.26
C PRO A 5 -3.90 -20.41 2.78
N LEU A 6 -4.58 -19.47 3.44
CA LEU A 6 -4.76 -19.39 4.88
C LEU A 6 -6.26 -19.34 5.22
N HIS A 7 -6.59 -19.70 6.46
CA HIS A 7 -7.95 -19.62 7.00
C HIS A 7 -7.99 -18.58 8.14
N PRO A 8 -8.09 -17.28 7.83
CA PRO A 8 -8.16 -16.25 8.85
C PRO A 8 -9.47 -16.35 9.64
N SER A 9 -9.41 -16.10 10.94
CA SER A 9 -10.60 -15.98 11.76
C SER A 9 -11.40 -14.73 11.38
N PRO A 10 -12.72 -14.69 11.63
CA PRO A 10 -13.53 -13.48 11.40
C PRO A 10 -12.96 -12.25 12.13
N LEU A 11 -12.42 -12.46 13.33
CA LEU A 11 -11.77 -11.40 14.12
C LEU A 11 -10.54 -10.83 13.40
N ARG A 12 -9.69 -11.69 12.81
CA ARG A 12 -8.52 -11.24 12.03
C ARG A 12 -8.95 -10.41 10.82
N CYS A 13 -10.00 -10.81 10.12
CA CYS A 13 -10.56 -10.04 9.00
C CYS A 13 -11.11 -8.68 9.47
N ALA A 14 -11.80 -8.64 10.61
CA ALA A 14 -12.29 -7.38 11.18
C ALA A 14 -11.14 -6.42 11.52
N PHE A 15 -10.06 -6.92 12.14
CA PHE A 15 -8.87 -6.13 12.40
C PHE A 15 -8.17 -5.66 11.13
N ALA A 16 -8.08 -6.51 10.10
CA ALA A 16 -7.47 -6.15 8.81
C ALA A 16 -8.17 -4.94 8.15
N VAL A 17 -9.51 -4.92 8.20
CA VAL A 17 -10.33 -3.81 7.68
C VAL A 17 -10.20 -2.58 8.57
N ALA A 18 -10.32 -2.74 9.89
CA ALA A 18 -10.21 -1.63 10.83
C ALA A 18 -8.83 -0.94 10.75
N ALA A 19 -7.75 -1.72 10.67
CA ALA A 19 -6.39 -1.22 10.49
C ALA A 19 -6.27 -0.40 9.21
N ALA A 20 -6.75 -0.93 8.07
CA ALA A 20 -6.72 -0.20 6.80
C ALA A 20 -7.45 1.14 6.88
N VAL A 21 -8.63 1.20 7.51
CA VAL A 21 -9.38 2.45 7.66
C VAL A 21 -8.63 3.44 8.56
N CYS A 22 -8.12 3.01 9.71
CA CYS A 22 -7.38 3.87 10.63
C CYS A 22 -6.08 4.41 10.01
N GLU A 23 -5.35 3.55 9.30
CA GLU A 23 -4.13 3.93 8.61
C GLU A 23 -4.44 4.93 7.49
N GLU A 24 -5.45 4.68 6.66
CA GLU A 24 -5.80 5.61 5.58
C GLU A 24 -6.33 6.95 6.10
N LEU A 25 -7.05 6.97 7.22
CA LEU A 25 -7.44 8.21 7.89
C LEU A 25 -6.20 9.05 8.25
N PHE A 26 -5.16 8.41 8.79
CA PHE A 26 -3.94 9.10 9.18
C PHE A 26 -3.07 9.49 7.98
N PHE A 27 -2.68 8.53 7.14
CA PHE A 27 -1.74 8.76 6.05
C PHE A 27 -2.36 9.54 4.88
N ARG A 28 -3.60 9.23 4.48
CA ARG A 28 -4.26 9.87 3.31
C ARG A 28 -5.21 10.98 3.72
N GLY A 29 -5.86 10.85 4.87
CA GLY A 29 -6.74 11.88 5.41
C GLY A 29 -5.98 13.07 6.02
N ALA A 30 -4.92 12.81 6.80
CA ALA A 30 -4.17 13.86 7.50
C ALA A 30 -2.83 14.21 6.86
N LEU A 31 -1.96 13.21 6.58
CA LEU A 31 -0.60 13.51 6.11
C LEU A 31 -0.52 13.89 4.62
N LEU A 32 -1.28 13.22 3.75
CA LEU A 32 -1.22 13.46 2.31
C LEU A 32 -1.55 14.91 1.91
N PRO A 33 -2.61 15.57 2.44
CA PRO A 33 -2.91 16.95 2.10
C PRO A 33 -1.81 17.94 2.51
N ASP A 34 -1.16 17.69 3.64
CA ASP A 34 -0.21 18.63 4.25
C ASP A 34 1.24 18.41 3.79
N LEU A 35 1.64 17.15 3.63
CA LEU A 35 3.03 16.77 3.30
C LEU A 35 3.20 16.31 1.85
N GLY A 36 2.11 15.98 1.16
CA GLY A 36 2.14 15.45 -0.20
C GLY A 36 2.51 13.97 -0.29
N LEU A 37 2.55 13.48 -1.54
CA LEU A 37 2.54 12.05 -1.87
C LEU A 37 3.74 11.26 -1.36
N LEU A 38 4.97 11.76 -1.58
CA LEU A 38 6.19 11.03 -1.25
C LEU A 38 6.48 11.00 0.25
N PRO A 39 6.41 12.13 0.99
CA PRO A 39 6.66 12.09 2.43
C PRO A 39 5.68 11.20 3.20
N GLN A 40 4.38 11.23 2.87
CA GLN A 40 3.41 10.35 3.53
C GLN A 40 3.66 8.87 3.19
N ALA A 41 4.06 8.55 1.95
CA ALA A 41 4.34 7.18 1.54
C ALA A 41 5.60 6.65 2.24
N PHE A 42 6.59 7.51 2.43
CA PHE A 42 7.79 7.17 3.19
C PHE A 42 7.48 6.96 4.68
N ALA A 43 6.66 7.83 5.28
CA ALA A 43 6.18 7.64 6.65
C ALA A 43 5.38 6.33 6.82
N PHE A 44 4.54 5.99 5.84
CA PHE A 44 3.81 4.72 5.79
C PHE A 44 4.76 3.52 5.76
N ALA A 45 5.80 3.56 4.92
CA ALA A 45 6.79 2.49 4.85
C ALA A 45 7.59 2.34 6.15
N LEU A 46 7.99 3.45 6.77
CA LEU A 46 8.70 3.45 8.05
C LEU A 46 7.84 2.86 9.19
N ALA A 47 6.54 3.15 9.22
CA ALA A 47 5.62 2.61 10.22
C ALA A 47 5.53 1.07 10.19
N HIS A 48 5.90 0.45 9.06
CA HIS A 48 5.93 -1.01 8.88
C HIS A 48 7.30 -1.64 9.17
N THR A 49 8.31 -0.84 9.49
CA THR A 49 9.64 -1.34 9.86
C THR A 49 9.68 -1.70 11.35
N ARG A 50 10.14 -2.92 11.66
CA ARG A 50 10.23 -3.42 13.03
C ARG A 50 11.64 -3.21 13.57
N PHE A 51 11.76 -2.45 14.65
CA PHE A 51 13.05 -2.15 15.29
C PHE A 51 13.32 -2.96 16.58
N THR A 52 12.53 -4.00 16.83
CA THR A 52 12.55 -4.76 18.09
C THR A 52 13.81 -5.59 18.27
N ASP A 53 14.35 -6.15 17.19
CA ASP A 53 15.54 -6.98 17.17
C ASP A 53 16.17 -6.98 15.76
N PRO A 54 17.46 -7.35 15.62
CA PRO A 54 18.15 -7.29 14.33
C PRO A 54 17.54 -8.16 13.24
N VAL A 55 16.95 -9.32 13.57
CA VAL A 55 16.36 -10.24 12.58
C VAL A 55 15.06 -9.65 12.04
N SER A 56 14.16 -9.24 12.93
CA SER A 56 12.91 -8.57 12.54
C SER A 56 13.17 -7.28 11.76
N LEU A 57 14.24 -6.54 12.09
CA LEU A 57 14.64 -5.35 11.33
C LEU A 57 15.04 -5.70 9.91
N VAL A 58 15.90 -6.69 9.71
CA VAL A 58 16.32 -7.10 8.36
C VAL A 58 15.11 -7.59 7.55
N GLU A 59 14.27 -8.45 8.11
CA GLU A 59 13.10 -8.99 7.41
C GLU A 59 12.08 -7.89 7.02
N SER A 60 11.77 -6.99 7.95
CA SER A 60 10.85 -5.88 7.68
C SER A 60 11.44 -4.82 6.75
N ALA A 61 12.75 -4.56 6.83
CA ALA A 61 13.44 -3.63 5.93
C ALA A 61 13.50 -4.14 4.49
N LEU A 62 13.55 -5.46 4.26
CA LEU A 62 13.44 -6.03 2.91
C LEU A 62 12.08 -5.72 2.26
N LEU A 63 11.04 -5.53 3.06
CA LEU A 63 9.70 -5.15 2.60
C LEU A 63 9.49 -3.63 2.54
N LEU A 64 10.46 -2.82 2.96
CA LEU A 64 10.35 -1.36 2.90
C LEU A 64 10.01 -0.84 1.48
N PRO A 65 10.63 -1.33 0.39
CA PRO A 65 10.28 -0.87 -0.96
C PRO A 65 8.84 -1.23 -1.34
N HIS A 66 8.34 -2.39 -0.88
CA HIS A 66 6.95 -2.80 -1.09
C HIS A 66 5.99 -1.81 -0.41
N TYR A 67 6.19 -1.54 0.89
CA TYR A 67 5.34 -0.60 1.62
C TYR A 67 5.44 0.82 1.08
N LEU A 68 6.60 1.26 0.58
CA LEU A 68 6.75 2.56 -0.06
C LEU A 68 5.91 2.64 -1.34
N LEU A 69 5.99 1.64 -2.22
CA LEU A 69 5.24 1.62 -3.48
C LEU A 69 3.73 1.47 -3.25
N LEU A 70 3.31 0.62 -2.31
CA LEU A 70 1.92 0.56 -1.85
C LEU A 70 1.48 1.92 -1.31
N GLY A 71 2.37 2.57 -0.55
CA GLY A 71 2.27 3.93 -0.06
C GLY A 71 1.88 4.94 -1.15
N VAL A 72 2.64 4.92 -2.24
CA VAL A 72 2.43 5.78 -3.42
C VAL A 72 1.15 5.41 -4.15
N ALA A 73 0.89 4.11 -4.38
CA ALA A 73 -0.30 3.65 -5.10
C ALA A 73 -1.60 4.08 -4.40
N LEU A 74 -1.71 3.86 -3.09
CA LEU A 74 -2.85 4.29 -2.29
C LEU A 74 -2.98 5.82 -2.25
N GLY A 75 -1.85 6.54 -2.19
CA GLY A 75 -1.86 8.00 -2.32
C GLY A 75 -2.47 8.49 -3.64
N PHE A 76 -2.11 7.85 -4.77
CA PHE A 76 -2.73 8.17 -6.06
C PHE A 76 -4.23 7.85 -6.11
N VAL A 77 -4.67 6.75 -5.48
CA VAL A 77 -6.11 6.44 -5.36
C VAL A 77 -6.82 7.52 -4.56
N ALA A 78 -6.23 7.97 -3.45
CA ALA A 78 -6.79 9.03 -2.61
C ALA A 78 -6.86 10.38 -3.34
N GLU A 79 -5.84 10.78 -4.09
CA GLU A 79 -5.88 12.01 -4.91
C GLU A 79 -6.94 11.93 -6.01
N ALA A 80 -7.16 10.74 -6.57
CA ALA A 80 -8.10 10.54 -7.68
C ALA A 80 -9.56 10.46 -7.24
N CYS A 81 -9.83 9.82 -6.10
CA CYS A 81 -11.16 9.37 -5.67
C CYS A 81 -11.49 9.69 -4.19
N GLY A 82 -10.54 10.18 -3.40
CA GLY A 82 -10.67 10.43 -1.97
C GLY A 82 -10.19 9.27 -1.09
N TYR A 83 -9.88 9.56 0.18
CA TYR A 83 -9.36 8.57 1.13
C TYR A 83 -10.29 7.35 1.36
N PRO A 84 -11.64 7.43 1.30
CA PRO A 84 -12.47 6.24 1.49
C PRO A 84 -12.26 5.17 0.42
N SER A 85 -12.00 5.58 -0.84
CA SER A 85 -11.65 4.65 -1.91
C SER A 85 -10.28 4.02 -1.68
N SER A 86 -9.33 4.79 -1.15
CA SER A 86 -8.02 4.28 -0.74
C SER A 86 -8.14 3.29 0.42
N ALA A 87 -8.98 3.58 1.42
CA ALA A 87 -9.29 2.67 2.54
C ALA A 87 -9.90 1.35 2.08
N LEU A 88 -10.79 1.38 1.08
CA LEU A 88 -11.32 0.15 0.50
C LEU A 88 -10.24 -0.65 -0.21
N ALA A 89 -9.39 -0.01 -1.03
CA ALA A 89 -8.29 -0.68 -1.73
C ALA A 89 -7.30 -1.31 -0.74
N HIS A 90 -6.94 -0.57 0.32
CA HIS A 90 -6.05 -1.04 1.37
C HIS A 90 -6.69 -2.18 2.19
N ALA A 91 -7.97 -2.10 2.52
CA ALA A 91 -8.68 -3.19 3.20
C ALA A 91 -8.70 -4.47 2.36
N VAL A 92 -8.92 -4.36 1.04
CA VAL A 92 -8.84 -5.51 0.12
C VAL A 92 -7.43 -6.11 0.12
N TYR A 93 -6.39 -5.27 0.08
CA TYR A 93 -5.00 -5.73 0.19
C TYR A 93 -4.76 -6.47 1.52
N ASN A 94 -5.18 -5.92 2.66
CA ASN A 94 -4.99 -6.55 3.99
C ASN A 94 -5.77 -7.87 4.12
N LEU A 95 -6.96 -7.95 3.54
CA LEU A 95 -7.72 -9.19 3.48
C LEU A 95 -7.00 -10.23 2.64
N LEU A 96 -6.55 -9.88 1.42
CA LEU A 96 -5.77 -10.79 0.58
C LEU A 96 -4.51 -11.29 1.31
N ALA A 97 -3.76 -10.40 1.97
CA ALA A 97 -2.61 -10.77 2.79
C ALA A 97 -2.97 -11.65 4.00
N SER A 98 -4.22 -11.60 4.47
CA SER A 98 -4.73 -12.50 5.53
C SER A 98 -5.14 -13.87 5.02
N PHE A 99 -5.54 -13.98 3.74
CA PHE A 99 -5.92 -15.23 3.08
C PHE A 99 -4.77 -15.91 2.35
N TYR A 100 -3.69 -15.19 2.07
CA TYR A 100 -2.57 -15.71 1.27
C TYR A 100 -1.23 -15.33 1.90
N ALA A 101 -0.40 -16.33 2.18
CA ALA A 101 0.99 -16.13 2.56
C ALA A 101 1.88 -16.24 1.32
N LEU A 102 2.74 -15.24 1.13
CA LEU A 102 3.84 -15.32 0.18
C LEU A 102 5.09 -15.85 0.89
N PRO A 103 5.86 -16.76 0.27
CA PRO A 103 7.15 -17.16 0.82
C PRO A 103 8.11 -15.96 0.83
N LEU A 104 8.92 -15.84 1.88
CA LEU A 104 9.91 -14.78 2.01
C LEU A 104 11.23 -15.18 1.32
N ASP A 105 11.16 -15.37 0.01
CA ASP A 105 12.32 -15.64 -0.84
C ASP A 105 12.51 -14.55 -1.90
N ALA A 106 13.72 -14.49 -2.48
CA ALA A 106 14.08 -13.43 -3.43
C ALA A 106 13.16 -13.37 -4.66
N GLY A 107 12.65 -14.51 -5.14
CA GLY A 107 11.78 -14.55 -6.30
C GLY A 107 10.39 -14.02 -6.00
N ALA A 108 9.81 -14.39 -4.86
CA ALA A 108 8.53 -13.86 -4.40
C ALA A 108 8.58 -12.35 -4.11
N VAL A 109 9.64 -11.88 -3.45
CA VAL A 109 9.86 -10.44 -3.20
C VAL A 109 10.03 -9.68 -4.53
N ALA A 110 10.81 -10.20 -5.47
CA ALA A 110 10.97 -9.56 -6.78
C ALA A 110 9.64 -9.43 -7.54
N LEU A 111 8.82 -10.49 -7.55
CA LEU A 111 7.50 -10.46 -8.18
C LEU A 111 6.55 -9.47 -7.51
N LEU A 112 6.58 -9.39 -6.17
CA LEU A 112 5.80 -8.41 -5.41
C LEU A 112 6.17 -6.98 -5.83
N LEU A 113 7.47 -6.65 -5.83
CA LEU A 113 7.95 -5.32 -6.20
C LEU A 113 7.66 -4.97 -7.67
N LEU A 114 7.71 -5.95 -8.57
CA LEU A 114 7.28 -5.76 -9.97
C LEU A 114 5.80 -5.45 -10.06
N GLY A 115 4.95 -6.16 -9.31
CA GLY A 115 3.51 -5.90 -9.23
C GLY A 115 3.20 -4.51 -8.67
N ASP A 116 3.89 -4.11 -7.60
CA ASP A 116 3.72 -2.79 -7.00
C ASP A 116 4.16 -1.68 -7.98
N SER A 117 5.32 -1.86 -8.62
CA SER A 117 5.86 -0.90 -9.59
C SER A 117 4.93 -0.74 -10.79
N ALA A 118 4.38 -1.85 -11.30
CA ALA A 118 3.39 -1.83 -12.38
C ALA A 118 2.11 -1.09 -11.96
N SER A 119 1.63 -1.33 -10.74
CA SER A 119 0.44 -0.66 -10.20
C SER A 119 0.64 0.85 -10.06
N VAL A 120 1.79 1.27 -9.51
CA VAL A 120 2.18 2.68 -9.40
C VAL A 120 2.28 3.33 -10.78
N ALA A 121 2.94 2.67 -11.74
CA ALA A 121 3.08 3.19 -13.10
C ALA A 121 1.72 3.36 -13.80
N ALA A 122 0.82 2.38 -13.67
CA ALA A 122 -0.52 2.44 -14.23
C ALA A 122 -1.33 3.61 -13.64
N LEU A 123 -1.30 3.80 -12.33
CA LEU A 123 -1.99 4.90 -11.64
C LEU A 123 -1.40 6.26 -12.02
N ALA A 124 -0.07 6.38 -12.08
CA ALA A 124 0.61 7.60 -12.49
C ALA A 124 0.24 8.01 -13.93
N LEU A 125 0.19 7.04 -14.85
CA LEU A 125 -0.25 7.27 -16.24
C LEU A 125 -1.71 7.71 -16.29
N ALA A 126 -2.60 7.05 -15.56
CA ALA A 126 -4.01 7.41 -15.49
C ALA A 126 -4.21 8.85 -14.97
N ASN A 127 -3.49 9.23 -13.91
CA ASN A 127 -3.54 10.58 -13.34
C ASN A 127 -3.00 11.62 -14.32
N LYS A 128 -1.90 11.33 -15.04
CA LYS A 128 -1.35 12.23 -16.07
C LYS A 128 -2.33 12.44 -17.22
N VAL A 129 -3.01 11.39 -17.69
CA VAL A 129 -4.04 11.49 -18.74
C VAL A 129 -5.22 12.35 -18.27
N LYS A 130 -5.70 12.14 -17.04
CA LYS A 130 -6.79 12.92 -16.44
C LYS A 130 -6.44 14.42 -16.32
N SER A 131 -5.22 14.73 -15.89
CA SER A 131 -4.72 16.11 -15.80
C SER A 131 -4.66 16.80 -17.16
N ARG A 132 -4.14 16.11 -18.19
CA ARG A 132 -4.09 16.65 -19.57
C ARG A 132 -5.48 16.95 -20.13
N LYS A 133 -6.47 16.07 -19.92
CA LYS A 133 -7.84 16.30 -20.38
C LYS A 133 -8.51 17.51 -19.72
N ARG A 134 -8.22 17.77 -18.44
CA ARG A 134 -8.70 18.96 -17.75
C ARG A 134 -8.09 20.23 -18.33
N ALA A 135 -6.79 20.22 -18.61
CA ALA A 135 -6.09 21.37 -19.19
C ALA A 135 -6.54 21.70 -20.62
N SER A 136 -6.96 20.71 -21.42
CA SER A 136 -7.48 20.96 -22.78
C SER A 136 -8.96 21.38 -22.83
N SER A 137 -9.65 21.34 -21.69
CA SER A 137 -11.08 21.69 -21.58
C SER A 137 -11.31 23.01 -20.86
N ALA A 138 -10.24 23.67 -20.42
CA ALA A 138 -10.21 24.98 -19.78
C ALA A 138 -9.68 26.02 -20.77
#